data_AF-A0A6C0IKX5-F1
#
_entry.id   AF-A0A6C0IKX5-F1
#
_cell.length_a   1.000
_cell.length_b   1.000
_cell.length_c   1.000
_cell.angle_alpha   90.00
_cell.angle_beta   90.00
_cell.angle_gamma   90.00
#
_symmetry.space_group_name_H-M   'P 1'
#
loop_
_entity.id
_entity.type
_entity.pdbx_description
1 polymer ?
#
loop_
_entity_poly.entity_id
_entity_poly.type
_entity_poly.pdbx_seq_one_letter_code
_entity_poly.pdbx_strand_id
1 'polypeptide(L)'
;MIIKTETRKGIKTFIVDKSIPESKINTILNSFVKPSHIKNIITESCDVYTKEGKLLLKFRKDILNDTHVDDFYENVNKFAHNWSSNRGNSSGVKNGTRNVLDNPHIMTNIFGYFDMWSPRQKFVFNKLKEKPLVDVRVCKFNMDYPEKYEKTIHLLKQISKLYKRLTPVFFKKQNDKAEQTQFRIGNTAFTTVTTNINFRTTVHSDKGDDEEGFGNLVVFEKQGKYTGGETCFPQYGIGVDVREGDFLLMDVHEPHGNLPMKKLTKDVERMSIVCYLRKGVWEKTKGKSKAFYNKHVKKLHALRRFASSSSDTKKKKKGSKKNKGTRKSK
;
A
#
# COMPACT_ATOMS: atom_id res chain seq x y z
N MET A 1 25.01 -1.25 -8.94
CA MET A 1 25.97 -0.48 -8.13
C MET A 1 26.11 0.90 -8.69
N ILE A 2 26.43 1.89 -7.86
CA ILE A 2 26.72 3.26 -8.32
C ILE A 2 28.01 3.22 -9.14
N ILE A 3 27.95 3.68 -10.38
CA ILE A 3 29.08 3.73 -11.32
C ILE A 3 29.54 5.17 -11.58
N LYS A 4 28.68 6.16 -11.31
CA LYS A 4 29.00 7.58 -11.43
C LYS A 4 28.17 8.38 -10.45
N THR A 5 28.79 9.41 -9.87
CA THR A 5 28.13 10.43 -9.05
C THR A 5 28.39 11.79 -9.70
N GLU A 6 27.35 12.60 -9.84
CA GLU A 6 27.45 13.94 -10.41
C GLU A 6 26.37 14.85 -9.82
N THR A 7 26.42 16.15 -10.14
CA THR A 7 25.39 17.10 -9.73
C THR A 7 24.65 17.59 -10.96
N ARG A 8 23.33 17.40 -11.00
CA ARG A 8 22.45 17.90 -12.06
C ARG A 8 21.47 18.90 -11.48
N LYS A 9 21.48 20.14 -11.98
CA LYS A 9 20.59 21.22 -11.51
C LYS A 9 20.61 21.39 -9.98
N GLY A 10 21.81 21.32 -9.38
CA GLY A 10 22.00 21.44 -7.93
C GLY A 10 21.61 20.20 -7.10
N ILE A 11 21.19 19.10 -7.73
CA ILE A 11 20.81 17.86 -7.04
C ILE A 11 21.85 16.77 -7.32
N LYS A 12 22.29 16.10 -6.25
CA LYS A 12 23.16 14.91 -6.35
C LYS A 12 22.47 13.84 -7.18
N THR A 13 23.17 13.33 -8.18
CA THR A 13 22.66 12.35 -9.13
C THR A 13 23.59 11.15 -9.16
N PHE A 14 23.02 9.96 -9.01
CA PHE A 14 23.74 8.70 -9.13
C PHE A 14 23.36 8.01 -10.43
N ILE A 15 24.36 7.51 -11.16
CA ILE A 15 24.16 6.59 -12.27
C ILE A 15 24.50 5.18 -11.77
N VAL A 16 23.58 4.24 -11.96
CA VAL A 16 23.72 2.86 -11.48
C VAL A 16 23.72 1.84 -12.62
N ASP A 17 24.55 0.82 -12.49
CA ASP A 17 24.52 -0.38 -13.33
C ASP A 17 24.00 -1.57 -12.53
N LYS A 18 23.57 -2.64 -13.19
CA LYS A 18 23.11 -3.86 -12.52
C LYS A 18 24.29 -4.57 -11.86
N SER A 19 24.24 -4.75 -10.54
CA SER A 19 25.16 -5.62 -9.81
C SER A 19 24.76 -7.09 -9.85
N ILE A 20 23.49 -7.37 -10.11
CA ILE A 20 22.98 -8.72 -10.36
C ILE A 20 22.55 -8.77 -11.84
N PRO A 21 23.15 -9.65 -12.67
CA PRO A 21 22.75 -9.79 -14.06
C PRO A 21 21.27 -10.15 -14.22
N GLU A 22 20.64 -9.74 -15.31
CA GLU A 22 19.23 -10.02 -15.60
C GLU A 22 18.93 -11.52 -15.51
N SER A 23 19.81 -12.38 -16.04
CA SER A 23 19.68 -13.83 -15.98
C SER A 23 19.60 -14.41 -14.55
N LYS A 24 20.03 -13.65 -13.54
CA LYS A 24 20.04 -14.05 -12.13
C LYS A 24 18.97 -13.37 -11.29
N ILE A 25 18.15 -12.46 -11.84
CA ILE A 25 17.16 -11.72 -11.04
C ILE A 25 16.11 -12.66 -10.42
N ASN A 26 15.69 -13.68 -11.18
CA ASN A 26 14.72 -14.68 -10.74
C ASN A 26 15.20 -15.48 -9.54
N THR A 27 16.52 -15.56 -9.29
CA THR A 27 17.09 -16.26 -8.13
C THR A 27 16.82 -15.54 -6.81
N ILE A 28 16.53 -14.24 -6.86
CA ILE A 28 16.25 -13.43 -5.67
C ILE A 28 14.79 -12.99 -5.57
N LEU A 29 13.98 -13.12 -6.63
CA LEU A 29 12.55 -12.84 -6.59
C LEU A 29 11.85 -13.69 -5.52
N ASN A 30 10.89 -13.08 -4.81
CA ASN A 30 10.16 -13.67 -3.69
C ASN A 30 11.04 -14.12 -2.51
N SER A 31 12.32 -13.74 -2.48
CA SER A 31 13.22 -13.93 -1.34
C SER A 31 13.45 -12.59 -0.61
N PHE A 32 13.93 -12.62 0.63
CA PHE A 32 14.25 -11.38 1.33
C PHE A 32 15.55 -10.74 0.82
N VAL A 33 15.58 -9.41 0.79
CA VAL A 33 16.82 -8.65 0.56
C VAL A 33 17.84 -8.99 1.65
N LYS A 34 19.05 -9.36 1.25
CA LYS A 34 20.19 -9.60 2.15
C LYS A 34 21.10 -8.37 2.15
N PRO A 35 21.77 -8.05 3.27
CA PRO A 35 22.77 -6.98 3.30
C PRO A 35 23.83 -7.12 2.20
N SER A 36 24.26 -8.34 1.87
CA SER A 36 25.22 -8.62 0.79
C SER A 36 24.72 -8.26 -0.61
N HIS A 37 23.41 -8.10 -0.82
CA HIS A 37 22.88 -7.60 -2.09
C HIS A 37 23.07 -6.09 -2.24
N ILE A 38 23.34 -5.35 -1.15
CA ILE A 38 23.32 -3.89 -1.11
C ILE A 38 24.72 -3.36 -0.83
N LYS A 39 25.24 -2.53 -1.73
CA LYS A 39 26.58 -1.93 -1.62
C LYS A 39 26.53 -0.51 -1.07
N ASN A 40 25.46 0.23 -1.34
CA ASN A 40 25.32 1.63 -0.97
C ASN A 40 23.94 1.89 -0.36
N ILE A 41 23.92 2.54 0.79
CA ILE A 41 22.71 3.12 1.39
C ILE A 41 22.74 4.62 1.20
N ILE A 42 21.70 5.16 0.59
CA ILE A 42 21.51 6.58 0.31
C ILE A 42 20.72 7.20 1.46
N THR A 43 21.26 8.27 2.04
CA THR A 43 20.68 8.99 3.20
C THR A 43 20.44 10.48 2.91
N GLU A 44 20.74 10.95 1.70
CA GLU A 44 20.62 12.36 1.29
C GLU A 44 19.79 12.51 0.02
N SER A 45 19.22 13.70 -0.19
CA SER A 45 18.43 14.03 -1.38
C SER A 45 19.21 13.75 -2.67
N CYS A 46 18.64 12.92 -3.55
CA CYS A 46 19.27 12.59 -4.81
C CYS A 46 18.27 12.16 -5.89
N ASP A 47 18.77 12.08 -7.12
CA ASP A 47 18.14 11.36 -8.22
C ASP A 47 19.00 10.17 -8.61
N VAL A 48 18.37 9.07 -9.02
CA VAL A 48 19.10 7.88 -9.51
C VAL A 48 18.58 7.50 -10.88
N TYR A 49 19.51 7.33 -11.83
CA TYR A 49 19.24 6.85 -13.17
C TYR A 49 20.03 5.58 -13.43
N THR A 50 19.50 4.68 -14.25
CA THR A 50 20.27 3.55 -14.77
C THR A 50 21.34 4.03 -15.74
N LYS A 51 22.30 3.17 -16.07
CA LYS A 51 23.33 3.42 -17.08
C LYS A 51 22.73 3.79 -18.46
N GLU A 52 21.56 3.27 -18.77
CA GLU A 52 20.79 3.55 -19.99
C GLU A 52 19.99 4.87 -19.90
N GLY A 53 20.09 5.59 -18.78
CA GLY A 53 19.40 6.87 -18.58
C GLY A 53 17.95 6.74 -18.11
N LYS A 54 17.45 5.54 -17.82
CA LYS A 54 16.11 5.34 -17.24
C LYS A 54 16.09 5.87 -15.80
N LEU A 55 15.07 6.65 -15.43
CA LEU A 55 14.90 7.09 -14.05
C LEU A 55 14.54 5.88 -13.17
N LEU A 56 15.26 5.69 -12.07
CA LEU A 56 14.99 4.63 -11.10
C LEU A 56 14.29 5.18 -9.85
N LEU A 57 14.78 6.29 -9.30
CA LEU A 57 14.14 6.97 -8.16
C LEU A 57 14.52 8.44 -8.05
N LYS A 58 13.70 9.20 -7.31
CA LYS A 58 14.00 10.53 -6.78
C LYS A 58 13.69 10.55 -5.29
N PHE A 59 14.68 10.89 -4.49
CA PHE A 59 14.58 10.95 -3.04
C PHE A 59 14.79 12.39 -2.56
N ARG A 60 13.91 12.87 -1.67
CA ARG A 60 13.97 14.21 -1.09
C ARG A 60 13.83 14.12 0.42
N LYS A 61 14.82 14.66 1.13
CA LYS A 61 14.82 14.75 2.59
C LYS A 61 13.93 15.89 3.09
N ASP A 62 13.25 15.64 4.20
CA ASP A 62 12.54 16.66 5.01
C ASP A 62 11.68 17.63 4.19
N ILE A 63 10.84 17.07 3.31
CA ILE A 63 9.94 17.81 2.42
C ILE A 63 8.47 17.67 2.77
N LEU A 64 8.16 16.83 3.77
CA LEU A 64 6.84 16.56 4.33
C LEU A 64 6.90 16.70 5.85
N ASN A 65 7.03 17.92 6.37
CA ASN A 65 7.19 18.21 7.79
C ASN A 65 6.11 19.16 8.34
N ASP A 66 4.92 19.12 7.74
CA ASP A 66 3.78 19.93 8.15
C ASP A 66 2.71 19.11 8.91
N THR A 67 1.69 19.83 9.37
CA THR A 67 0.59 19.29 10.18
C THR A 67 -0.23 18.20 9.47
N HIS A 68 -0.18 18.10 8.13
CA HIS A 68 -0.92 17.07 7.41
C HIS A 68 -0.34 15.67 7.63
N VAL A 69 0.93 15.56 7.97
CA VAL A 69 1.58 14.28 8.33
C VAL A 69 1.00 13.74 9.63
N ASP A 70 0.88 14.60 10.64
CA ASP A 70 0.32 14.24 11.96
C ASP A 70 -1.17 13.92 11.85
N ASP A 71 -1.94 14.78 11.18
CA ASP A 71 -3.36 14.56 10.91
C ASP A 71 -3.60 13.21 10.21
N PHE A 72 -2.78 12.88 9.22
CA PHE A 72 -2.88 11.59 8.53
C PHE A 72 -2.61 10.44 9.49
N TYR A 73 -1.50 10.49 10.24
CA TYR A 73 -1.09 9.44 11.15
C TYR A 73 -2.17 9.16 12.20
N GLU A 74 -2.62 10.18 12.94
CA GLU A 74 -3.59 10.04 14.02
C GLU A 74 -4.90 9.41 13.56
N ASN A 75 -5.34 9.76 12.34
CA ASN A 75 -6.60 9.28 11.80
C ASN A 75 -6.52 7.86 11.24
N VAL A 76 -5.34 7.42 10.76
CA VAL A 76 -5.17 6.08 10.19
C VAL A 76 -4.57 5.07 11.17
N ASN A 77 -3.87 5.51 12.22
CA ASN A 77 -3.01 4.65 13.04
C ASN A 77 -3.76 3.40 13.57
N LYS A 78 -4.91 3.60 14.21
CA LYS A 78 -5.74 2.50 14.72
C LYS A 78 -6.18 1.53 13.62
N PHE A 79 -6.42 2.03 12.41
CA PHE A 79 -6.77 1.19 11.27
C PHE A 79 -5.56 0.41 10.73
N ALA A 80 -4.39 1.05 10.67
CA ALA A 80 -3.14 0.45 10.19
C ALA A 80 -2.68 -0.74 11.06
N HIS A 81 -3.02 -0.73 12.35
CA HIS A 81 -2.76 -1.83 13.30
C HIS A 81 -3.69 -3.04 13.20
N ASN A 82 -4.68 -3.03 12.31
CA ASN A 82 -5.51 -4.22 12.11
C ASN A 82 -4.70 -5.36 11.49
N TRP A 83 -4.81 -6.57 12.04
CA TRP A 83 -4.21 -7.76 11.45
C TRP A 83 -4.91 -8.17 10.16
N SER A 84 -4.12 -8.51 9.14
CA SER A 84 -4.59 -9.00 7.85
C SER A 84 -3.84 -10.28 7.46
N SER A 85 -4.58 -11.34 7.14
CA SER A 85 -4.04 -12.57 6.54
C SER A 85 -4.13 -12.57 5.00
N ASN A 86 -4.92 -11.67 4.41
CA ASN A 86 -5.09 -11.56 2.96
C ASN A 86 -3.84 -11.04 2.23
N ARG A 87 -2.81 -10.64 2.97
CA ARG A 87 -1.62 -9.95 2.44
C ARG A 87 -0.29 -10.62 2.83
N GLY A 88 -0.33 -11.73 3.59
CA GLY A 88 0.88 -12.45 4.04
C GLY A 88 1.72 -13.07 2.92
N ASN A 89 1.24 -13.08 1.67
CA ASN A 89 2.01 -13.58 0.52
C ASN A 89 3.31 -12.80 0.27
N SER A 90 3.35 -11.50 0.63
CA SER A 90 4.49 -10.62 0.36
C SER A 90 5.57 -10.68 1.46
N SER A 91 5.40 -11.50 2.50
CA SER A 91 6.38 -11.72 3.58
C SER A 91 7.16 -13.03 3.46
N GLY A 92 7.22 -13.60 2.24
CA GLY A 92 7.98 -14.81 1.96
C GLY A 92 7.29 -16.08 2.47
N VAL A 93 6.66 -16.82 1.56
CA VAL A 93 6.14 -18.16 1.84
C VAL A 93 6.98 -19.16 1.05
N LYS A 94 7.48 -20.21 1.70
CA LYS A 94 8.20 -21.32 1.05
C LYS A 94 7.28 -22.00 0.02
N ASN A 95 7.84 -22.42 -1.11
CA ASN A 95 7.13 -23.09 -2.21
C ASN A 95 6.03 -24.04 -1.71
N GLY A 96 4.77 -23.72 -2.01
CA GLY A 96 3.58 -24.44 -1.57
C GLY A 96 2.29 -23.68 -1.92
N THR A 97 1.15 -24.38 -1.86
CA THR A 97 -0.18 -23.89 -2.24
C THR A 97 -0.54 -22.64 -1.42
N ARG A 98 -0.76 -21.51 -2.11
CA ARG A 98 -1.06 -20.21 -1.48
C ARG A 98 -2.46 -20.24 -0.87
N ASN A 99 -2.55 -20.50 0.44
CA ASN A 99 -3.82 -20.42 1.16
C ASN A 99 -3.82 -19.21 2.11
N VAL A 100 -4.90 -18.43 2.09
CA VAL A 100 -5.09 -17.26 2.96
C VAL A 100 -5.08 -17.65 4.44
N LEU A 101 -5.41 -18.90 4.76
CA LEU A 101 -5.40 -19.42 6.14
C LEU A 101 -3.99 -19.59 6.71
N ASP A 102 -3.01 -19.88 5.86
CA ASP A 102 -1.62 -20.16 6.28
C ASP A 102 -0.72 -18.92 6.20
N ASN A 103 -1.30 -17.80 5.74
CA ASN A 103 -0.58 -16.56 5.61
C ASN A 103 -0.26 -15.95 6.98
N PRO A 104 0.96 -15.44 7.19
CA PRO A 104 1.29 -14.74 8.41
C PRO A 104 0.35 -13.56 8.58
N HIS A 105 -0.13 -13.39 9.82
CA HIS A 105 -0.84 -12.19 10.20
C HIS A 105 0.14 -11.03 10.17
N ILE A 106 -0.17 -10.04 9.33
CA ILE A 106 0.67 -8.86 9.14
C ILE A 106 -0.19 -7.60 9.24
N MET A 107 0.41 -6.50 9.69
CA MET A 107 -0.25 -5.20 9.81
C MET A 107 -0.04 -4.40 8.53
N THR A 108 -0.57 -4.94 7.42
CA THR A 108 -0.68 -4.22 6.15
C THR A 108 -2.14 -4.10 5.73
N ASN A 109 -2.59 -2.87 5.58
CA ASN A 109 -3.98 -2.54 5.38
C ASN A 109 -4.14 -1.65 4.13
N ILE A 110 -5.28 -1.77 3.45
CA ILE A 110 -5.58 -1.02 2.24
C ILE A 110 -6.82 -0.16 2.49
N PHE A 111 -6.74 1.11 2.07
CA PHE A 111 -7.89 2.00 1.95
C PHE A 111 -7.96 2.68 0.58
N GLY A 112 -9.03 3.43 0.32
CA GLY A 112 -9.41 3.91 -1.01
C GLY A 112 -10.31 2.91 -1.72
N TYR A 113 -9.93 2.54 -2.94
CA TYR A 113 -10.68 1.62 -3.78
C TYR A 113 -9.86 0.36 -4.08
N PHE A 114 -10.53 -0.77 -4.21
CA PHE A 114 -9.87 -2.05 -4.47
C PHE A 114 -10.69 -2.91 -5.42
N ASP A 115 -10.04 -3.65 -6.30
CA ASP A 115 -10.69 -4.35 -7.43
C ASP A 115 -10.94 -5.84 -7.16
N MET A 116 -10.79 -6.27 -5.90
CA MET A 116 -11.05 -7.63 -5.45
C MET A 116 -11.97 -7.67 -4.23
N TRP A 117 -12.89 -8.63 -4.25
CA TRP A 117 -13.77 -8.94 -3.12
C TRP A 117 -13.08 -9.85 -2.10
N SER A 118 -13.29 -9.58 -0.82
CA SER A 118 -12.87 -10.51 0.23
C SER A 118 -13.71 -11.80 0.19
N PRO A 119 -13.19 -12.93 0.72
CA PRO A 119 -13.95 -14.17 0.82
C PRO A 119 -15.32 -13.99 1.50
N ARG A 120 -15.38 -13.17 2.56
CA ARG A 120 -16.62 -12.84 3.27
C ARG A 120 -17.62 -12.10 2.39
N GLN A 121 -17.17 -11.18 1.54
CA GLN A 121 -18.05 -10.47 0.60
C GLN A 121 -18.62 -11.41 -0.45
N LYS A 122 -17.77 -12.26 -1.05
CA LYS A 122 -18.21 -13.28 -2.01
C LYS A 122 -19.27 -14.21 -1.41
N PHE A 123 -19.07 -14.65 -0.17
CA PHE A 123 -20.05 -15.46 0.55
C PHE A 123 -21.40 -14.76 0.70
N VAL A 124 -21.41 -13.47 1.06
CA VAL A 124 -22.65 -12.68 1.19
C VAL A 124 -23.36 -12.57 -0.15
N PHE A 125 -22.64 -12.28 -1.22
CA PHE A 125 -23.23 -12.16 -2.57
C PHE A 125 -23.90 -13.46 -3.01
N ASN A 126 -23.23 -14.59 -2.80
CA ASN A 126 -23.77 -15.91 -3.12
C ASN A 126 -25.02 -16.23 -2.28
N LYS A 127 -25.00 -15.93 -0.97
CA LYS A 127 -26.14 -16.17 -0.08
C LYS A 127 -27.36 -15.33 -0.47
N LEU A 128 -27.15 -14.08 -0.87
CA LEU A 128 -28.22 -13.17 -1.27
C LEU A 128 -28.63 -13.34 -2.74
N LYS A 129 -27.88 -14.14 -3.52
CA LYS A 129 -28.01 -14.22 -4.99
C LYS A 129 -27.94 -12.85 -5.67
N GLU A 130 -27.22 -11.92 -5.07
CA GLU A 130 -27.07 -10.55 -5.55
C GLU A 130 -25.59 -10.14 -5.61
N LYS A 131 -25.20 -9.45 -6.69
CA LYS A 131 -23.82 -8.95 -6.90
C LYS A 131 -23.78 -7.42 -7.05
N PRO A 132 -22.65 -6.78 -6.68
CA PRO A 132 -22.40 -5.37 -6.99
C PRO A 132 -22.42 -5.09 -8.50
N LEU A 133 -22.55 -3.81 -8.88
CA LEU A 133 -22.63 -3.42 -10.30
C LEU A 133 -21.29 -3.48 -11.06
N VAL A 134 -20.17 -3.52 -10.34
CA VAL A 134 -18.82 -3.65 -10.89
C VAL A 134 -17.94 -4.31 -9.84
N ASP A 135 -16.91 -5.06 -10.24
CA ASP A 135 -15.96 -5.72 -9.35
C ASP A 135 -14.90 -4.76 -8.78
N VAL A 136 -15.36 -3.66 -8.20
CA VAL A 136 -14.56 -2.67 -7.46
C VAL A 136 -15.29 -2.32 -6.18
N ARG A 137 -14.56 -2.12 -5.09
CA ARG A 137 -15.12 -1.80 -3.77
C ARG A 137 -14.49 -0.57 -3.16
N VAL A 138 -15.32 0.17 -2.44
CA VAL A 138 -14.84 1.11 -1.43
C VAL A 138 -14.31 0.31 -0.23
N CYS A 139 -13.09 0.59 0.19
CA CYS A 139 -12.42 -0.14 1.27
C CYS A 139 -13.08 0.11 2.63
N LYS A 140 -12.82 -0.79 3.58
CA LYS A 140 -13.46 -0.78 4.92
C LYS A 140 -13.23 0.54 5.66
N PHE A 141 -12.02 1.10 5.61
CA PHE A 141 -11.69 2.35 6.30
C PHE A 141 -12.56 3.52 5.84
N ASN A 142 -12.63 3.75 4.53
CA ASN A 142 -13.48 4.78 3.90
C ASN A 142 -14.96 4.64 4.29
N MET A 143 -15.44 3.40 4.43
CA MET A 143 -16.84 3.10 4.71
C MET A 143 -17.20 3.23 6.19
N ASP A 144 -16.27 2.89 7.09
CA ASP A 144 -16.53 2.82 8.53
C ASP A 144 -16.09 4.07 9.27
N TYR A 145 -15.13 4.80 8.70
CA TYR A 145 -14.52 5.99 9.29
C TYR A 145 -14.41 7.10 8.22
N PRO A 146 -15.53 7.55 7.62
CA PRO A 146 -15.50 8.54 6.54
C PRO A 146 -14.86 9.86 6.96
N GLU A 147 -15.10 10.33 8.19
CA GLU A 147 -14.51 11.56 8.73
C GLU A 147 -12.98 11.44 8.88
N LYS A 148 -12.50 10.31 9.41
CA LYS A 148 -11.06 10.03 9.51
C LYS A 148 -10.42 9.88 8.13
N TYR A 149 -11.12 9.24 7.20
CA TYR A 149 -10.67 9.13 5.81
C TYR A 149 -10.51 10.51 5.16
N GLU A 150 -11.44 11.44 5.38
CA GLU A 150 -11.33 12.80 4.83
C GLU A 150 -10.08 13.52 5.33
N LYS A 151 -9.73 13.36 6.61
CA LYS A 151 -8.49 13.91 7.18
C LYS A 151 -7.22 13.40 6.49
N THR A 152 -7.23 12.18 5.94
CA THR A 152 -6.09 11.65 5.18
C THR A 152 -5.86 12.34 3.84
N ILE A 153 -6.89 12.96 3.25
CA ILE A 153 -6.84 13.46 1.87
C ILE A 153 -5.83 14.60 1.67
N HIS A 154 -5.58 15.40 2.71
CA HIS A 154 -4.66 16.54 2.62
C HIS A 154 -3.23 16.09 2.31
N LEU A 155 -2.68 15.15 3.09
CA LEU A 155 -1.35 14.59 2.83
C LEU A 155 -1.31 13.89 1.47
N LEU A 156 -2.35 13.14 1.09
CA LEU A 156 -2.39 12.45 -0.20
C LEU A 156 -2.37 13.43 -1.38
N LYS A 157 -3.01 14.60 -1.26
CA LYS A 157 -2.90 15.69 -2.25
C LYS A 157 -1.49 16.26 -2.31
N GLN A 158 -0.80 16.40 -1.19
CA GLN A 158 0.60 16.85 -1.17
C GLN A 158 1.53 15.85 -1.83
N ILE A 159 1.41 14.56 -1.50
CA ILE A 159 2.14 13.48 -2.17
C ILE A 159 1.89 13.52 -3.69
N SER A 160 0.65 13.73 -4.11
CA SER A 160 0.29 13.86 -5.52
C SER A 160 0.94 15.08 -6.19
N LYS A 161 1.03 16.22 -5.50
CA LYS A 161 1.75 17.42 -5.98
C LYS A 161 3.25 17.18 -6.09
N LEU A 162 3.86 16.50 -5.10
CA LEU A 162 5.27 16.12 -5.13
C LEU A 162 5.55 15.19 -6.31
N TYR A 163 4.68 14.21 -6.54
CA TYR A 163 4.77 13.31 -7.68
C TYR A 163 4.74 14.10 -9.01
N LYS A 164 3.76 15.00 -9.19
CA LYS A 164 3.68 15.89 -10.37
C LYS A 164 4.95 16.72 -10.58
N ARG A 165 5.49 17.30 -9.50
CA ARG A 165 6.66 18.18 -9.57
C ARG A 165 7.93 17.41 -9.92
N LEU A 166 8.12 16.23 -9.33
CA LEU A 166 9.37 15.48 -9.45
C LEU A 166 9.43 14.65 -10.74
N THR A 167 8.30 14.16 -11.24
CA THR A 167 8.23 13.33 -12.45
C THR A 167 6.98 13.63 -13.28
N PRO A 168 6.88 14.83 -13.86
CA PRO A 168 5.65 15.31 -14.52
C PRO A 168 5.14 14.40 -15.64
N VAL A 169 6.04 13.73 -16.36
CA VAL A 169 5.68 12.80 -17.45
C VAL A 169 4.93 11.57 -16.92
N PHE A 170 5.49 10.90 -15.92
CA PHE A 170 4.86 9.72 -15.29
C PHE A 170 3.57 10.11 -14.57
N PHE A 171 3.60 11.24 -13.83
CA PHE A 171 2.42 11.77 -13.18
C PHE A 171 1.29 12.02 -14.18
N LYS A 172 1.58 12.66 -15.33
CA LYS A 172 0.54 12.96 -16.33
C LYS A 172 -0.14 11.69 -16.80
N LYS A 173 0.63 10.67 -17.20
CA LYS A 173 0.09 9.39 -17.67
C LYS A 173 -0.82 8.72 -16.63
N GLN A 174 -0.37 8.65 -15.37
CA GLN A 174 -1.17 8.06 -14.30
C GLN A 174 -2.41 8.92 -13.95
N ASN A 175 -2.26 10.24 -13.92
CA ASN A 175 -3.34 11.16 -13.58
C ASN A 175 -4.42 11.20 -14.67
N ASP A 176 -4.05 11.15 -15.95
CA ASP A 176 -4.99 11.06 -17.07
C ASP A 176 -5.88 9.81 -16.94
N LYS A 177 -5.32 8.68 -16.47
CA LYS A 177 -6.09 7.47 -16.15
C LYS A 177 -6.96 7.64 -14.91
N ALA A 178 -6.42 8.25 -13.85
CA ALA A 178 -7.15 8.51 -12.62
C ALA A 178 -8.39 9.39 -12.86
N GLU A 179 -8.30 10.35 -13.79
CA GLU A 179 -9.40 11.24 -14.21
C GLU A 179 -10.53 10.53 -14.97
N GLN A 180 -10.25 9.38 -15.58
CA GLN A 180 -11.26 8.60 -16.31
C GLN A 180 -12.18 7.80 -15.39
N THR A 181 -11.93 7.78 -14.07
CA THR A 181 -12.73 7.02 -13.10
C THR A 181 -13.21 7.86 -11.92
N GLN A 182 -14.41 7.55 -11.45
CA GLN A 182 -14.96 8.10 -10.21
C GLN A 182 -14.41 7.40 -8.95
N PHE A 183 -13.72 6.26 -9.12
CA PHE A 183 -13.15 5.45 -8.05
C PHE A 183 -11.71 5.89 -7.75
N ARG A 184 -11.53 7.18 -7.49
CA ARG A 184 -10.25 7.83 -7.21
C ARG A 184 -10.26 8.56 -5.87
N ILE A 185 -9.09 8.71 -5.25
CA ILE A 185 -8.94 9.37 -3.95
C ILE A 185 -8.82 10.87 -4.16
N GLY A 186 -9.86 11.61 -3.77
CA GLY A 186 -9.92 13.06 -3.99
C GLY A 186 -9.65 13.45 -5.45
N ASN A 187 -8.89 14.52 -5.63
CA ASN A 187 -8.36 14.93 -6.93
C ASN A 187 -6.85 14.64 -6.97
N THR A 188 -6.49 13.36 -6.84
CA THR A 188 -5.11 12.88 -6.90
C THR A 188 -4.95 11.87 -8.03
N ALA A 189 -3.70 11.54 -8.36
CA ALA A 189 -3.37 10.47 -9.28
C ALA A 189 -3.57 9.06 -8.68
N PHE A 190 -4.19 8.92 -7.51
CA PHE A 190 -4.25 7.66 -6.76
C PHE A 190 -5.68 7.13 -6.65
N THR A 191 -5.81 5.80 -6.65
CA THR A 191 -7.06 5.10 -6.31
C THR A 191 -6.95 4.38 -4.98
N THR A 192 -5.73 4.07 -4.54
CA THR A 192 -5.51 3.12 -3.47
C THR A 192 -4.30 3.53 -2.64
N VAL A 193 -4.38 3.30 -1.33
CA VAL A 193 -3.26 3.50 -0.40
C VAL A 193 -3.08 2.22 0.41
N THR A 194 -1.84 1.77 0.55
CA THR A 194 -1.46 0.70 1.48
C THR A 194 -0.72 1.32 2.67
N THR A 195 -1.11 0.96 3.89
CA THR A 195 -0.36 1.24 5.12
C THR A 195 0.37 -0.02 5.56
N ASN A 196 1.60 0.10 6.07
CA ASN A 196 2.38 -1.02 6.59
C ASN A 196 3.00 -0.66 7.94
N ILE A 197 2.80 -1.49 8.97
CA ILE A 197 3.47 -1.35 10.27
C ILE A 197 4.61 -2.35 10.37
N ASN A 198 5.84 -1.87 10.56
CA ASN A 198 7.05 -2.68 10.79
C ASN A 198 7.22 -3.83 9.78
N PHE A 199 6.76 -3.63 8.54
CA PHE A 199 6.63 -4.72 7.57
C PHE A 199 7.90 -4.90 6.72
N ARG A 200 8.31 -6.15 6.56
CA ARG A 200 9.38 -6.54 5.64
C ARG A 200 8.79 -7.29 4.46
N THR A 201 9.08 -6.78 3.28
CA THR A 201 8.72 -7.36 1.99
C THR A 201 9.86 -8.21 1.45
N THR A 202 9.50 -9.26 0.70
CA THR A 202 10.44 -9.94 -0.18
C THR A 202 10.71 -9.12 -1.44
N VAL A 203 11.66 -9.52 -2.27
CA VAL A 203 11.92 -8.88 -3.57
C VAL A 203 10.74 -9.14 -4.50
N HIS A 204 10.10 -8.09 -4.99
CA HIS A 204 8.93 -8.13 -5.85
C HIS A 204 8.89 -6.93 -6.80
N SER A 205 7.89 -6.93 -7.69
CA SER A 205 7.46 -5.76 -8.43
C SER A 205 5.95 -5.59 -8.27
N ASP A 206 5.47 -4.36 -8.36
CA ASP A 206 4.06 -4.03 -8.07
C ASP A 206 3.16 -4.22 -9.29
N LYS A 207 2.94 -5.48 -9.66
CA LYS A 207 2.15 -5.89 -10.84
C LYS A 207 0.70 -5.36 -10.88
N GLY A 208 0.17 -4.92 -9.75
CA GLY A 208 -1.20 -4.40 -9.65
C GLY A 208 -1.31 -2.89 -9.88
N ASP A 209 -0.17 -2.21 -9.93
CA ASP A 209 -0.07 -0.77 -10.07
C ASP A 209 -0.03 -0.40 -11.56
N ASP A 210 -0.25 0.87 -11.88
CA ASP A 210 -0.20 1.34 -13.26
C ASP A 210 1.20 1.20 -13.87
N GLU A 211 1.35 0.47 -14.98
CA GLU A 211 2.65 0.25 -15.65
C GLU A 211 3.32 1.55 -16.15
N GLU A 212 2.53 2.60 -16.35
CA GLU A 212 3.01 3.92 -16.78
C GLU A 212 3.23 4.89 -15.62
N GLY A 213 2.91 4.44 -14.40
CA GLY A 213 3.04 5.18 -13.17
C GLY A 213 4.40 5.00 -12.49
N PHE A 214 4.55 5.66 -11.35
CA PHE A 214 5.68 5.55 -10.43
C PHE A 214 5.12 5.40 -9.02
N GLY A 215 5.75 4.56 -8.21
CA GLY A 215 5.39 4.42 -6.81
C GLY A 215 6.00 5.52 -5.94
N ASN A 216 5.50 5.61 -4.72
CA ASN A 216 6.00 6.50 -3.69
C ASN A 216 6.04 5.79 -2.35
N LEU A 217 6.87 6.30 -1.45
CA LEU A 217 6.95 5.85 -0.06
C LEU A 217 7.11 7.06 0.85
N VAL A 218 6.27 7.11 1.89
CA VAL A 218 6.37 8.02 3.03
C VAL A 218 6.40 7.19 4.31
N VAL A 219 7.17 7.64 5.30
CA VAL A 219 7.39 6.94 6.57
C VAL A 219 6.96 7.84 7.73
N PHE A 220 6.43 7.22 8.78
CA PHE A 220 6.07 7.83 10.04
C PHE A 220 6.78 7.05 11.17
N GLU A 221 7.42 7.78 12.08
CA GLU A 221 8.30 7.28 13.14
C GLU A 221 7.85 7.89 14.48
N LYS A 222 6.61 7.65 14.89
CA LYS A 222 6.01 8.31 16.07
C LYS A 222 6.39 7.69 17.41
N GLN A 223 6.93 6.47 17.42
CA GLN A 223 7.28 5.76 18.65
C GLN A 223 8.56 4.95 18.48
N GLY A 224 9.37 4.94 19.54
CA GLY A 224 10.60 4.17 19.63
C GLY A 224 11.72 4.54 18.66
N LYS A 225 12.77 3.72 18.64
CA LYS A 225 13.96 3.90 17.78
C LYS A 225 14.28 2.60 17.03
N TYR A 226 14.75 2.73 15.79
CA TYR A 226 15.20 1.60 14.99
C TYR A 226 16.32 1.96 14.01
N THR A 227 17.02 0.94 13.54
CA THR A 227 17.87 0.98 12.35
C THR A 227 17.39 -0.05 11.33
N GLY A 228 17.90 0.00 10.10
CA GLY A 228 17.45 -0.88 9.03
C GLY A 228 16.11 -0.46 8.44
N GLY A 229 15.52 -1.32 7.61
CA GLY A 229 14.23 -1.08 6.95
C GLY A 229 14.32 -0.25 5.66
N GLU A 230 15.55 -0.05 5.16
CA GLU A 230 15.84 0.69 3.94
C GLU A 230 15.15 0.03 2.74
N THR A 231 14.55 0.84 1.87
CA THR A 231 13.93 0.38 0.63
C THR A 231 15.00 0.18 -0.42
N CYS A 232 15.06 -1.01 -1.00
CA CYS A 232 16.20 -1.49 -1.77
C CYS A 232 15.83 -1.91 -3.18
N PHE A 233 16.75 -1.62 -4.09
CA PHE A 233 16.82 -2.18 -5.44
C PHE A 233 18.01 -3.14 -5.51
N PRO A 234 17.86 -4.41 -5.07
CA PRO A 234 18.98 -5.35 -4.95
C PRO A 234 19.68 -5.61 -6.28
N GLN A 235 18.97 -5.56 -7.41
CA GLN A 235 19.60 -5.71 -8.73
C GLN A 235 20.63 -4.62 -9.01
N TYR A 236 20.39 -3.41 -8.50
CA TYR A 236 21.28 -2.26 -8.61
C TYR A 236 22.15 -2.07 -7.36
N GLY A 237 22.04 -2.93 -6.35
CA GLY A 237 22.85 -2.89 -5.13
C GLY A 237 22.76 -1.58 -4.35
N ILE A 238 21.61 -0.90 -4.43
CA ILE A 238 21.35 0.34 -3.70
C ILE A 238 20.17 0.18 -2.74
N GLY A 239 20.22 0.87 -1.61
CA GLY A 239 19.11 1.09 -0.69
C GLY A 239 18.94 2.57 -0.38
N VAL A 240 17.74 2.96 0.02
CA VAL A 240 17.42 4.32 0.45
C VAL A 240 16.85 4.25 1.87
N ASP A 241 17.48 4.98 2.79
CA ASP A 241 17.01 5.10 4.16
C ASP A 241 15.95 6.20 4.26
N VAL A 242 14.71 5.84 3.94
CA VAL A 242 13.55 6.76 3.99
C VAL A 242 13.07 6.88 5.44
N ARG A 243 13.11 8.10 5.96
CA ARG A 243 12.72 8.49 7.32
C ARG A 243 11.48 9.38 7.33
N GLU A 244 10.95 9.67 8.52
CA GLU A 244 9.90 10.69 8.67
C GLU A 244 10.37 12.03 8.10
N GLY A 245 9.44 12.78 7.49
CA GLY A 245 9.75 14.00 6.75
C GLY A 245 10.15 13.77 5.28
N ASP A 246 10.62 12.57 4.95
CA ASP A 246 11.15 12.30 3.61
C ASP A 246 10.07 11.91 2.59
N PHE A 247 10.42 12.06 1.32
CA PHE A 247 9.63 11.58 0.20
C PHE A 247 10.51 10.78 -0.78
N LEU A 248 10.18 9.51 -0.97
CA LEU A 248 10.75 8.67 -2.01
C LEU A 248 9.74 8.47 -3.12
N LEU A 249 10.15 8.75 -4.36
CA LEU A 249 9.44 8.37 -5.57
C LEU A 249 10.31 7.39 -6.35
N MET A 250 9.77 6.25 -6.78
CA MET A 250 10.58 5.16 -7.34
C MET A 250 9.83 4.32 -8.38
N ASP A 251 10.60 3.68 -9.27
CA ASP A 251 10.06 2.72 -10.22
C ASP A 251 9.75 1.41 -9.49
N VAL A 252 8.47 1.19 -9.18
CA VAL A 252 7.99 -0.02 -8.48
C VAL A 252 7.86 -1.24 -9.39
N HIS A 253 8.09 -1.06 -10.69
CA HIS A 253 8.09 -2.16 -11.66
C HIS A 253 9.46 -2.82 -11.76
N GLU A 254 10.51 -2.16 -11.27
CA GLU A 254 11.81 -2.74 -11.03
C GLU A 254 11.81 -3.60 -9.74
N PRO A 255 12.53 -4.73 -9.70
CA PRO A 255 12.60 -5.59 -8.52
C PRO A 255 13.12 -4.86 -7.28
N HIS A 256 12.28 -4.78 -6.26
CA HIS A 256 12.57 -4.05 -5.02
C HIS A 256 12.05 -4.79 -3.79
N GLY A 257 12.56 -4.41 -2.61
CA GLY A 257 12.15 -4.94 -1.31
C GLY A 257 12.75 -4.09 -0.19
N ASN A 258 12.87 -4.62 1.03
CA ASN A 258 13.55 -3.90 2.10
C ASN A 258 14.44 -4.77 2.98
N LEU A 259 15.49 -4.14 3.49
CA LEU A 259 16.38 -4.71 4.51
C LEU A 259 15.62 -4.94 5.82
N PRO A 260 16.09 -5.87 6.67
CA PRO A 260 15.46 -6.10 7.96
C PRO A 260 15.58 -4.86 8.85
N MET A 261 14.51 -4.55 9.56
CA MET A 261 14.49 -3.53 10.61
C MET A 261 14.99 -4.13 11.92
N LYS A 262 15.91 -3.43 12.62
CA LYS A 262 16.35 -3.75 13.97
C LYS A 262 15.70 -2.77 14.95
N LYS A 263 14.87 -3.30 15.85
CA LYS A 263 14.25 -2.53 16.93
C LYS A 263 15.31 -2.19 17.98
N LEU A 264 15.48 -0.91 18.30
CA LEU A 264 16.35 -0.46 19.40
C LEU A 264 15.56 -0.25 20.69
N THR A 265 14.25 -0.04 20.59
CA THR A 265 13.32 0.03 21.71
C THR A 265 12.13 -0.91 21.50
N LYS A 266 11.40 -1.24 22.59
CA LYS A 266 10.28 -2.20 22.55
C LYS A 266 9.03 -1.64 21.86
N ASP A 267 8.82 -0.34 21.98
CA ASP A 267 7.66 0.43 21.51
C ASP A 267 7.77 0.88 20.04
N VAL A 268 8.80 0.43 19.32
CA VAL A 268 9.06 1.00 17.99
C VAL A 268 7.96 0.72 16.98
N GLU A 269 7.54 1.80 16.33
CA GLU A 269 6.54 1.81 15.27
C GLU A 269 7.06 2.58 14.06
N ARG A 270 7.37 1.84 13.00
CA ARG A 270 7.58 2.39 11.66
C ARG A 270 6.33 2.12 10.84
N MET A 271 5.50 3.14 10.65
CA MET A 271 4.43 3.08 9.65
C MET A 271 4.97 3.58 8.32
N SER A 272 4.67 2.88 7.22
CA SER A 272 4.86 3.43 5.88
C SER A 272 3.58 3.43 5.09
N ILE A 273 3.47 4.38 4.16
CA ILE A 273 2.40 4.39 3.17
C ILE A 273 2.96 4.41 1.75
N VAL A 274 2.23 3.76 0.86
CA VAL A 274 2.43 3.83 -0.59
C VAL A 274 1.10 4.15 -1.25
N CYS A 275 1.10 5.12 -2.17
CA CYS A 275 -0.09 5.61 -2.86
C CYS A 275 0.01 5.30 -4.35
N TYR A 276 -1.01 4.68 -4.94
CA TYR A 276 -0.92 4.20 -6.32
C TYR A 276 -2.27 4.24 -7.04
N LEU A 277 -2.20 4.27 -8.37
CA LEU A 277 -3.33 3.90 -9.21
C LEU A 277 -3.30 2.39 -9.39
N ARG A 278 -4.35 1.73 -8.93
CA ARG A 278 -4.49 0.29 -9.09
C ARG A 278 -5.12 0.01 -10.46
N LYS A 279 -4.36 -0.63 -11.35
CA LYS A 279 -4.76 -0.86 -12.75
C LYS A 279 -6.16 -1.47 -12.88
N GLY A 280 -6.43 -2.53 -12.12
CA GLY A 280 -7.74 -3.20 -12.14
C GLY A 280 -8.90 -2.33 -11.65
N VAL A 281 -8.66 -1.32 -10.80
CA VAL A 281 -9.70 -0.34 -10.45
C VAL A 281 -10.03 0.50 -11.68
N TRP A 282 -9.03 1.08 -12.32
CA TRP A 282 -9.21 1.91 -13.52
C TRP A 282 -9.84 1.11 -14.67
N GLU A 283 -9.29 -0.04 -15.04
CA GLU A 283 -9.80 -0.85 -16.17
C GLU A 283 -11.28 -1.19 -16.03
N LYS A 284 -11.71 -1.57 -14.82
CA LYS A 284 -13.10 -1.95 -14.54
C LYS A 284 -14.05 -0.76 -14.47
N THR A 285 -13.54 0.47 -14.32
CA THR A 285 -14.37 1.64 -13.99
C THR A 285 -14.17 2.86 -14.89
N LYS A 286 -13.21 2.83 -15.82
CA LYS A 286 -13.00 3.90 -16.80
C LYS A 286 -14.28 4.19 -17.59
N GLY A 287 -14.59 5.49 -17.75
CA GLY A 287 -15.78 5.95 -18.45
C GLY A 287 -17.10 5.78 -17.70
N LYS A 288 -17.12 5.20 -16.48
CA LYS A 288 -18.34 5.07 -15.69
C LYS A 288 -18.73 6.42 -15.08
N SER A 289 -19.98 6.82 -15.27
CA SER A 289 -20.49 8.11 -14.81
C SER A 289 -20.57 8.22 -13.28
N LYS A 290 -20.70 9.46 -12.78
CA LYS A 290 -20.96 9.72 -11.36
C LYS A 290 -22.25 9.04 -10.87
N ALA A 291 -23.29 9.04 -11.70
CA ALA A 291 -24.55 8.35 -11.40
C ALA A 291 -24.33 6.83 -11.23
N PHE A 292 -23.52 6.21 -12.10
CA PHE A 292 -23.15 4.80 -11.95
C PHE A 292 -22.43 4.57 -10.61
N TYR A 293 -21.43 5.39 -10.30
CA TYR A 293 -20.66 5.29 -9.06
C TYR A 293 -21.59 5.36 -7.83
N ASN A 294 -22.46 6.36 -7.76
CA ASN A 294 -23.41 6.54 -6.65
C ASN A 294 -24.35 5.32 -6.52
N LYS A 295 -24.90 4.82 -7.63
CA LYS A 295 -25.77 3.62 -7.64
C LYS A 295 -25.01 2.39 -7.15
N HIS A 296 -23.77 2.21 -7.58
CA HIS A 296 -22.91 1.11 -7.19
C HIS A 296 -22.59 1.15 -5.69
N VAL A 297 -22.15 2.30 -5.16
CA VAL A 297 -21.85 2.47 -3.73
C VAL A 297 -23.10 2.25 -2.87
N LYS A 298 -24.26 2.77 -3.27
CA LYS A 298 -25.54 2.52 -2.58
C LYS A 298 -25.86 1.02 -2.52
N LYS A 299 -25.66 0.28 -3.62
CA LYS A 299 -25.84 -1.17 -3.66
C LYS A 299 -24.86 -1.90 -2.72
N LEU A 300 -23.60 -1.47 -2.67
CA LEU A 300 -22.62 -2.03 -1.74
C LEU A 300 -23.00 -1.84 -0.27
N HIS A 301 -23.47 -0.65 0.11
CA HIS A 301 -23.96 -0.41 1.46
C HIS A 301 -25.15 -1.30 1.81
N ALA A 302 -26.10 -1.47 0.87
CA ALA A 302 -27.25 -2.35 1.07
C ALA A 302 -26.82 -3.80 1.34
N LEU A 303 -25.99 -4.38 0.46
CA LEU A 303 -25.47 -5.75 0.60
C LEU A 303 -24.72 -5.95 1.93
N ARG A 304 -24.01 -4.93 2.40
CA ARG A 304 -23.29 -4.97 3.68
C ARG A 304 -24.21 -4.96 4.90
N ARG A 305 -25.28 -4.16 4.91
CA ARG A 305 -26.25 -4.09 6.02
C ARG A 305 -27.02 -5.40 6.21
N PHE A 306 -27.34 -6.10 5.12
CA PHE A 306 -27.95 -7.43 5.20
C PHE A 306 -27.02 -8.45 5.89
N ALA A 307 -25.71 -8.32 5.69
CA ALA A 307 -24.73 -9.20 6.33
C ALA A 307 -24.59 -8.97 7.84
N SER A 308 -24.70 -7.72 8.32
CA SER A 308 -24.62 -7.41 9.75
C SER A 308 -25.90 -7.78 10.51
N SER A 309 -27.07 -7.44 9.97
CA SER A 309 -28.37 -7.80 10.56
C SER A 309 -28.56 -9.31 10.69
N SER A 310 -28.12 -10.09 9.70
CA SER A 310 -28.12 -11.56 9.74
C SER A 310 -27.22 -12.16 10.83
N SER A 311 -26.14 -11.46 11.21
CA SER A 311 -25.24 -11.92 12.29
C SER A 311 -25.80 -11.64 13.67
N ASP A 312 -26.53 -10.53 13.85
CA ASP A 312 -27.15 -10.18 15.13
C ASP A 312 -28.34 -11.08 15.45
N THR A 313 -29.12 -11.50 14.45
CA THR A 313 -30.18 -12.52 14.63
C THR A 313 -29.60 -13.88 15.05
N LYS A 314 -28.42 -14.27 14.52
CA LYS A 314 -27.72 -15.50 14.94
C LYS A 314 -27.14 -15.39 16.35
N LYS A 315 -26.59 -14.24 16.76
CA LYS A 315 -26.15 -14.00 18.14
C LYS A 315 -27.31 -14.07 19.14
N LYS A 316 -28.46 -13.45 18.83
CA LYS A 316 -29.68 -13.54 19.66
C LYS A 316 -30.19 -15.00 19.79
N LYS A 317 -30.19 -15.79 18.71
CA LYS A 317 -30.56 -17.22 18.76
C LYS A 317 -29.58 -18.09 19.58
N LYS A 318 -28.27 -17.79 19.57
CA LYS A 318 -27.29 -18.50 20.42
C LYS A 318 -27.40 -18.12 21.90
N GLY A 319 -27.70 -16.86 22.22
CA GLY A 319 -27.97 -16.42 23.61
C GLY A 319 -29.25 -17.04 24.19
N SER A 320 -30.29 -17.18 23.38
CA SER A 320 -31.57 -17.80 23.78
C SER A 320 -31.47 -19.29 24.09
N LYS A 321 -30.54 -20.04 23.46
CA LYS A 321 -30.34 -21.48 23.74
C LYS A 321 -29.55 -21.78 25.03
N LYS A 322 -28.82 -20.81 25.60
CA LYS A 322 -28.06 -21.02 26.85
C LYS A 322 -28.88 -20.83 28.14
N ASN A 323 -30.11 -20.29 28.06
CA ASN A 323 -30.97 -20.02 29.22
C ASN A 323 -32.14 -21.01 29.41
N LYS A 324 -32.10 -22.20 28.80
CA LYS A 324 -33.19 -23.21 28.91
C LYS A 324 -32.76 -24.53 29.58
N GLY A 325 -31.73 -24.52 30.42
CA GLY A 325 -31.28 -25.76 31.07
C GLY A 325 -30.70 -25.53 32.47
N THR A 326 -31.54 -25.12 33.41
CA THR A 326 -31.37 -25.39 34.86
C THR A 326 -32.65 -24.95 35.59
N ARG A 327 -33.65 -25.82 35.64
CA ARG A 327 -34.74 -25.73 36.63
C ARG A 327 -35.19 -27.14 37.05
N LYS A 328 -34.85 -27.46 38.31
CA LYS A 328 -35.43 -28.48 39.22
C LYS A 328 -35.15 -29.95 38.85
N SER A 329 -34.98 -30.89 39.77
CA SER A 329 -35.55 -31.13 41.11
C SER A 329 -34.48 -31.23 42.21
N LYS A 330 -34.67 -30.71 43.43
CA LYS A 330 -35.46 -31.25 44.57
C LYS A 330 -35.09 -32.68 44.92
#